data_AF-A0A1C2EEY7-F1
#
_entry.id   AF-A0A1C2EEY7-F1
#
_cell.length_a   1.000
_cell.length_b   1.000
_cell.length_c   1.000
_cell.angle_alpha   90.00
_cell.angle_beta   90.00
_cell.angle_gamma   90.00
#
_symmetry.space_group_name_H-M   'P 1'
#
loop_
_entity.id
_entity.type
_entity.pdbx_description
1 polymer ?
#
loop_
_entity_poly.entity_id
_entity_poly.type
_entity_poly.pdbx_seq_one_letter_code
_entity_poly.pdbx_strand_id
1 'polypeptide(L)'
;MIDVINNSQGLQFDYELDFYDRRFLDCWRRQSVVFLEKAGAQVDLLFHNCLPSTDEIFSEHILNQKPKYAFPTPSVGDEGLALIGWRQRTQCYAQFKEALSDIKIHLTKVPFVVVMGSVFYLPHCPEHRSEHLNHSIVLVRPTGEDSWDVVDDDEASILKRYSYQERYIDDYFNNNGCRLIRYFEPVVGGSCDHALAVEKCADHVFAYTDTYRMFSDIEAIVCAPYESMAVKTRKLHEAFSIFSGSRSLFSRFVKSVLGDLSSAAVLEVIARESMVIKYTMAKASVTGRINMKTLVVRCEKLIALEQQAINSLKLKMVTPSYACAK
;
A
#
# COMPACT_ATOMS: atom_id res chain seq x y z
N MET A 1 18.23 36.46 7.84
CA MET A 1 17.42 35.90 8.94
C MET A 1 16.03 35.68 8.37
N ILE A 2 15.72 34.44 8.01
CA ILE A 2 14.40 34.05 7.51
C ILE A 2 13.74 33.31 8.67
N ASP A 3 12.67 33.88 9.20
CA ASP A 3 11.80 33.24 10.18
C ASP A 3 11.21 31.96 9.58
N VAL A 4 11.86 30.84 9.87
CA VAL A 4 11.25 29.52 9.73
C VAL A 4 10.26 29.42 10.89
N ILE A 5 9.01 29.80 10.63
CA ILE A 5 7.91 29.41 11.52
C ILE A 5 7.91 27.87 11.52
N ASN A 6 8.33 27.32 12.65
CA ASN A 6 8.36 25.89 12.98
C ASN A 6 6.96 25.27 12.90
N ASN A 7 6.49 24.97 11.69
CA ASN A 7 5.33 24.11 11.43
C ASN A 7 5.75 22.74 10.90
N SER A 8 6.98 22.31 11.19
CA SER A 8 7.48 20.95 10.93
C SER A 8 6.97 19.91 11.93
N GLN A 9 6.33 20.35 13.02
CA GLN A 9 5.61 19.45 13.94
C GLN A 9 4.24 19.15 13.33
N GLY A 10 4.21 18.32 12.29
CA GLY A 10 2.97 17.88 11.67
C GLY A 10 1.98 17.38 12.73
N LEU A 11 0.73 17.80 12.64
CA LEU A 11 -0.31 17.28 13.50
C LEU A 11 -0.59 15.85 13.08
N GLN A 12 -0.69 14.94 14.05
CA GLN A 12 -1.13 13.58 13.75
C GLN A 12 -2.46 13.67 13.01
N PHE A 13 -2.52 13.06 11.83
CA PHE A 13 -3.75 13.04 11.08
C PHE A 13 -4.75 12.20 11.87
N ASP A 14 -5.94 12.75 12.19
CA ASP A 14 -7.02 12.02 12.87
C ASP A 14 -7.38 10.79 12.03
N TYR A 15 -6.75 9.69 12.41
CA TYR A 15 -6.72 8.42 11.74
C TYR A 15 -6.41 7.42 12.84
N GLU A 16 -7.40 6.59 13.15
CA GLU A 16 -7.24 5.52 14.13
C GLU A 16 -6.08 4.61 13.72
N LEU A 17 -5.46 3.96 14.71
CA LEU A 17 -4.25 3.12 14.60
C LEU A 17 -4.40 1.89 13.67
N ASP A 18 -5.53 1.78 12.96
CA ASP A 18 -5.99 0.64 12.20
C ASP A 18 -6.01 0.96 10.68
N PHE A 19 -4.86 0.69 10.02
CA PHE A 19 -4.72 0.21 8.62
C PHE A 19 -4.87 1.14 7.40
N TYR A 20 -3.75 1.45 6.73
CA TYR A 20 -3.45 0.96 5.37
C TYR A 20 -1.95 0.80 5.23
N ASP A 21 -1.55 -0.38 4.82
CA ASP A 21 -0.24 -0.85 5.13
C ASP A 21 0.79 -0.51 4.04
N ARG A 22 1.74 0.36 4.37
CA ARG A 22 2.93 0.64 3.52
C ARG A 22 3.78 -0.62 3.28
N ARG A 23 3.45 -1.74 3.93
CA ARG A 23 4.05 -3.05 3.66
C ARG A 23 3.68 -3.58 2.28
N PHE A 24 2.47 -3.27 1.75
CA PHE A 24 1.99 -3.75 0.45
C PHE A 24 1.62 -2.64 -0.54
N LEU A 25 0.94 -1.57 -0.08
CA LEU A 25 0.59 -0.44 -0.94
C LEU A 25 1.77 0.53 -1.03
N ASP A 26 2.02 1.06 -2.22
CA ASP A 26 2.92 2.22 -2.38
C ASP A 26 2.27 3.50 -1.83
N CYS A 27 3.04 4.59 -1.77
CA CYS A 27 2.62 5.83 -1.12
C CYS A 27 1.31 6.35 -1.69
N TRP A 28 1.17 6.42 -3.02
CA TRP A 28 -0.01 7.01 -3.64
C TRP A 28 -1.24 6.10 -3.49
N ARG A 29 -1.09 4.78 -3.60
CA ARG A 29 -2.23 3.85 -3.39
C ARG A 29 -2.72 3.91 -1.96
N ARG A 30 -1.81 3.89 -0.98
CA ARG A 30 -2.16 4.02 0.43
C ARG A 30 -2.89 5.34 0.69
N GLN A 31 -2.33 6.45 0.25
CA GLN A 31 -2.94 7.77 0.37
C GLN A 31 -4.32 7.82 -0.29
N SER A 32 -4.46 7.28 -1.50
CA SER A 32 -5.73 7.25 -2.22
C SER A 32 -6.79 6.47 -1.45
N VAL A 33 -6.46 5.28 -0.96
CA VAL A 33 -7.38 4.44 -0.19
C VAL A 33 -7.84 5.14 1.09
N VAL A 34 -6.93 5.75 1.86
CA VAL A 34 -7.29 6.53 3.07
C VAL A 34 -8.30 7.62 2.74
N PHE A 35 -8.05 8.39 1.70
CA PHE A 35 -8.87 9.55 1.36
C PHE A 35 -10.18 9.19 0.65
N LEU A 36 -10.20 8.09 -0.10
CA LEU A 36 -11.43 7.51 -0.65
C LEU A 36 -12.35 7.03 0.47
N GLU A 37 -11.81 6.35 1.49
CA GLU A 37 -12.59 5.93 2.66
C GLU A 37 -13.15 7.12 3.42
N LYS A 38 -12.34 8.16 3.65
CA LYS A 38 -12.81 9.43 4.25
C LYS A 38 -13.87 10.14 3.40
N ALA A 39 -13.85 9.94 2.08
CA ALA A 39 -14.88 10.44 1.17
C ALA A 39 -16.12 9.51 1.09
N GLY A 40 -16.19 8.46 1.90
CA GLY A 40 -17.34 7.56 2.01
C GLY A 40 -17.30 6.34 1.09
N ALA A 41 -16.17 6.05 0.44
CA ALA A 41 -16.04 4.87 -0.41
C ALA A 41 -15.88 3.57 0.39
N GLN A 42 -16.44 2.47 -0.12
CA GLN A 42 -16.30 1.12 0.47
C GLN A 42 -14.96 0.47 0.08
N VAL A 43 -13.85 1.05 0.53
CA VAL A 43 -12.51 0.67 0.06
C VAL A 43 -12.10 -0.77 0.37
N ASP A 44 -12.76 -1.45 1.33
CA ASP A 44 -12.52 -2.86 1.60
C ASP A 44 -12.75 -3.74 0.35
N LEU A 45 -13.66 -3.36 -0.56
CA LEU A 45 -13.91 -4.05 -1.84
C LEU A 45 -12.69 -4.06 -2.78
N LEU A 46 -11.78 -3.08 -2.63
CA LEU A 46 -10.55 -3.02 -3.42
C LEU A 46 -9.64 -4.22 -3.12
N PHE A 47 -9.73 -4.81 -1.93
CA PHE A 47 -8.77 -5.84 -1.50
C PHE A 47 -9.13 -7.27 -1.93
N HIS A 48 -10.16 -7.45 -2.76
CA HIS A 48 -10.63 -8.77 -3.25
C HIS A 48 -9.54 -9.64 -3.92
N ASN A 49 -8.49 -9.02 -4.45
CA ASN A 49 -7.36 -9.71 -5.11
C ASN A 49 -6.00 -9.43 -4.44
N CYS A 50 -5.98 -8.95 -3.18
CA CYS A 50 -4.75 -8.70 -2.42
C CYS A 50 -4.11 -9.99 -1.86
N LEU A 51 -4.09 -11.05 -2.66
CA LEU A 51 -3.58 -12.37 -2.30
C LEU A 51 -2.61 -12.88 -3.38
N PRO A 52 -1.45 -12.22 -3.56
CA PRO A 52 -0.41 -12.72 -4.45
C PRO A 52 0.19 -14.01 -3.91
N SER A 53 0.61 -14.90 -4.80
CA SER A 53 1.30 -16.13 -4.40
C SER A 53 2.72 -15.85 -3.91
N THR A 54 3.28 -16.75 -3.11
CA THR A 54 4.68 -16.62 -2.72
C THR A 54 5.62 -16.82 -3.90
N ASP A 55 5.19 -17.55 -4.93
CA ASP A 55 5.93 -17.71 -6.19
C ASP A 55 5.99 -16.39 -6.98
N GLU A 56 4.90 -15.62 -7.02
CA GLU A 56 4.91 -14.27 -7.60
C GLU A 56 5.86 -13.34 -6.85
N ILE A 57 5.80 -13.33 -5.52
CA ILE A 57 6.71 -12.53 -4.68
C ILE A 57 8.17 -12.97 -4.90
N PHE A 58 8.43 -14.27 -4.95
CA PHE A 58 9.76 -14.82 -5.20
C PHE A 58 10.30 -14.39 -6.57
N SER A 59 9.50 -14.55 -7.63
CA SER A 59 9.87 -14.17 -8.99
C SER A 59 10.17 -12.67 -9.08
N GLU A 60 9.23 -11.82 -8.65
CA GLU A 60 9.33 -10.38 -8.83
C GLU A 60 10.41 -9.76 -7.94
N HIS A 61 10.47 -10.18 -6.67
CA HIS A 61 11.29 -9.50 -5.67
C HIS A 61 12.63 -10.19 -5.40
N ILE A 62 12.65 -11.52 -5.28
CA ILE A 62 13.88 -12.26 -4.95
C ILE A 62 14.75 -12.43 -6.21
N LEU A 63 14.15 -12.93 -7.31
CA LEU A 63 14.86 -13.19 -8.56
C LEU A 63 15.08 -11.91 -9.39
N ASN A 64 14.00 -11.20 -9.72
CA ASN A 64 14.05 -10.02 -10.59
C ASN A 64 14.48 -8.73 -9.88
N GLN A 65 14.66 -8.78 -8.56
CA GLN A 65 15.11 -7.65 -7.74
C GLN A 65 14.28 -6.37 -7.91
N LYS A 66 13.00 -6.50 -8.27
CA LYS A 66 12.12 -5.33 -8.38
C LYS A 66 11.92 -4.74 -6.99
N PRO A 67 12.02 -3.42 -6.82
CA PRO A 67 11.81 -2.79 -5.52
C PRO A 67 10.39 -3.07 -5.04
N LYS A 68 10.19 -3.19 -3.73
CA LYS A 68 8.88 -3.45 -3.11
C LYS A 68 7.74 -2.59 -3.67
N TYR A 69 8.00 -1.31 -3.89
CA TYR A 69 7.00 -0.35 -4.36
C TYR A 69 6.61 -0.51 -5.84
N ALA A 70 7.36 -1.31 -6.60
CA ALA A 70 7.02 -1.69 -7.97
C ALA A 70 6.24 -3.02 -8.02
N PHE A 71 5.98 -3.67 -6.88
CA PHE A 71 5.20 -4.89 -6.85
C PHE A 71 3.78 -4.62 -7.37
N PRO A 72 3.25 -5.45 -8.31
CA PRO A 72 1.92 -5.23 -8.86
C PRO A 72 0.83 -5.31 -7.79
N THR A 73 0.10 -4.20 -7.60
CA THR A 73 -1.08 -4.16 -6.73
C THR A 73 -2.29 -3.67 -7.54
N PRO A 74 -3.02 -4.57 -8.23
CA PRO A 74 -4.09 -4.20 -9.15
C PRO A 74 -5.33 -3.60 -8.47
N SER A 75 -5.43 -3.73 -7.15
CA SER A 75 -6.58 -3.32 -6.34
C SER A 75 -6.99 -1.84 -6.47
N VAL A 76 -6.04 -0.93 -6.73
CA VAL A 76 -6.30 0.53 -6.83
C VAL A 76 -6.17 1.04 -8.28
N GLY A 77 -6.39 0.15 -9.26
CA GLY A 77 -6.53 0.52 -10.68
C GLY A 77 -7.95 0.93 -11.05
N ASP A 78 -8.18 1.28 -12.31
CA ASP A 78 -9.49 1.76 -12.78
C ASP A 78 -10.61 0.72 -12.58
N GLU A 79 -10.32 -0.56 -12.83
CA GLU A 79 -11.26 -1.64 -12.57
C GLU A 79 -11.60 -1.80 -11.08
N GLY A 80 -10.61 -1.66 -10.21
CA GLY A 80 -10.81 -1.74 -8.76
C GLY A 80 -11.63 -0.57 -8.25
N LEU A 81 -11.28 0.65 -8.68
CA LEU A 81 -12.03 1.87 -8.34
C LEU A 81 -13.49 1.80 -8.82
N ALA A 82 -13.74 1.20 -9.99
CA ALA A 82 -15.11 1.01 -10.48
C ALA A 82 -15.97 0.17 -9.52
N LEU A 83 -15.39 -0.83 -8.83
CA LEU A 83 -16.10 -1.65 -7.83
C LEU A 83 -16.64 -0.83 -6.65
N ILE A 84 -15.97 0.26 -6.30
CA ILE A 84 -16.39 1.13 -5.20
C ILE A 84 -17.19 2.34 -5.69
N GLY A 85 -17.52 2.43 -6.98
CA GLY A 85 -18.24 3.56 -7.57
C GLY A 85 -17.36 4.78 -7.82
N TRP A 86 -16.04 4.60 -7.97
CA TRP A 86 -15.09 5.67 -8.23
C TRP A 86 -14.32 5.44 -9.53
N ARG A 87 -13.70 6.50 -10.04
CA ARG A 87 -12.70 6.43 -11.11
C ARG A 87 -11.56 7.38 -10.78
N GLN A 88 -10.42 7.16 -11.40
CA GLN A 88 -9.33 8.12 -11.38
C GLN A 88 -9.11 8.69 -12.78
N ARG A 89 -8.57 9.91 -12.83
CA ARG A 89 -7.91 10.45 -14.02
C ARG A 89 -6.54 10.95 -13.61
N THR A 90 -5.57 10.69 -14.48
CA THR A 90 -4.19 11.13 -14.28
C THR A 90 -3.88 12.22 -15.30
N GLN A 91 -3.28 13.32 -14.87
CA GLN A 91 -2.90 14.41 -15.76
C GLN A 91 -1.47 14.87 -15.44
N CYS A 92 -0.68 15.01 -16.49
CA CYS A 92 0.65 15.59 -16.40
C CYS A 92 0.59 17.08 -16.73
N TYR A 93 1.41 17.86 -16.06
CA TYR A 93 1.53 19.30 -16.30
C TYR A 93 3.01 19.67 -16.44
N ALA A 94 3.32 20.72 -17.20
CA ALA A 94 4.69 21.20 -17.29
C ALA A 94 5.08 21.93 -16.00
N GLN A 95 4.13 22.67 -15.41
CA GLN A 95 4.34 23.43 -14.18
C GLN A 95 3.14 23.32 -13.22
N PHE A 96 3.38 23.43 -11.92
CA PHE A 96 2.31 23.36 -10.91
C PHE A 96 1.25 24.45 -11.12
N LYS A 97 1.67 25.66 -11.52
CA LYS A 97 0.79 26.78 -11.85
C LYS A 97 -0.30 26.43 -12.87
N GLU A 98 0.01 25.57 -13.85
CA GLU A 98 -0.94 25.11 -14.87
C GLU A 98 -2.02 24.19 -14.28
N ALA A 99 -1.70 23.48 -13.20
CA ALA A 99 -2.62 22.57 -12.53
C ALA A 99 -3.53 23.27 -11.52
N LEU A 100 -3.20 24.48 -11.04
CA LEU A 100 -3.89 25.15 -9.94
C LEU A 100 -5.40 25.30 -10.17
N SER A 101 -5.82 25.67 -11.39
CA SER A 101 -7.25 25.79 -11.73
C SER A 101 -7.96 24.45 -11.62
N ASP A 102 -7.37 23.39 -12.16
CA ASP A 102 -7.94 22.05 -12.19
C ASP A 102 -8.02 21.46 -10.78
N ILE A 103 -6.97 21.64 -9.97
CA ILE A 103 -6.94 21.27 -8.55
C ILE A 103 -8.06 22.00 -7.80
N LYS A 104 -8.12 23.33 -7.90
CA LYS A 104 -9.13 24.13 -7.16
C LYS A 104 -10.55 23.73 -7.55
N ILE A 105 -10.83 23.53 -8.84
CA ILE A 105 -12.13 23.04 -9.32
C ILE A 105 -12.43 21.65 -8.77
N HIS A 106 -11.47 20.73 -8.80
CA HIS A 106 -11.64 19.38 -8.28
C HIS A 106 -11.96 19.35 -6.78
N LEU A 107 -11.22 20.15 -6.00
CA LEU A 107 -11.37 20.25 -4.55
C LEU A 107 -12.72 20.83 -4.11
N THR A 108 -13.50 21.43 -5.02
CA THR A 108 -14.91 21.79 -4.74
C THR A 108 -15.85 20.59 -4.67
N LYS A 109 -15.44 19.44 -5.24
CA LYS A 109 -16.27 18.22 -5.38
C LYS A 109 -15.74 17.06 -4.56
N VAL A 110 -14.41 16.86 -4.58
CA VAL A 110 -13.73 15.77 -3.90
C VAL A 110 -12.60 16.37 -3.07
N PRO A 111 -12.53 16.12 -1.75
CA PRO A 111 -11.74 16.94 -0.82
C PRO A 111 -10.24 16.61 -0.83
N PHE A 112 -9.71 16.04 -1.92
CA PHE A 112 -8.30 15.72 -2.04
C PHE A 112 -7.84 15.54 -3.50
N VAL A 113 -6.54 15.72 -3.72
CA VAL A 113 -5.84 15.26 -4.93
C VAL A 113 -4.49 14.65 -4.51
N VAL A 114 -3.98 13.69 -5.30
CA VAL A 114 -2.66 13.11 -5.05
C VAL A 114 -1.67 13.72 -6.06
N VAL A 115 -0.59 14.32 -5.54
CA VAL A 115 0.40 15.04 -6.33
C VAL A 115 1.75 14.34 -6.23
N MET A 116 2.28 13.95 -7.39
CA MET A 116 3.62 13.39 -7.50
C MET A 116 4.66 14.50 -7.59
N GLY A 117 5.79 14.32 -6.93
CA GLY A 117 6.91 15.27 -6.98
C GLY A 117 8.16 14.73 -6.31
N SER A 118 9.07 15.62 -5.90
CA SER A 118 10.36 15.27 -5.31
C SER A 118 10.49 15.68 -3.85
N VAL A 119 10.68 14.71 -2.95
CA VAL A 119 10.85 14.94 -1.48
C VAL A 119 12.00 15.87 -1.12
N PHE A 120 12.96 16.06 -2.04
CA PHE A 120 14.04 17.03 -1.91
C PHE A 120 13.54 18.42 -1.43
N TYR A 121 12.34 18.81 -1.85
CA TYR A 121 11.75 20.11 -1.54
C TYR A 121 10.85 20.14 -0.31
N LEU A 122 10.60 19.01 0.35
CA LEU A 122 9.67 18.91 1.49
C LEU A 122 10.42 18.91 2.83
N PRO A 123 10.35 19.98 3.63
CA PRO A 123 11.11 20.10 4.88
C PRO A 123 10.89 19.03 5.95
N HIS A 124 9.77 18.29 5.89
CA HIS A 124 9.47 17.24 6.87
C HIS A 124 10.07 15.88 6.50
N CYS A 125 10.56 15.71 5.26
CA CYS A 125 11.16 14.46 4.80
C CYS A 125 12.65 14.41 5.18
N PRO A 126 13.19 13.25 5.59
CA PRO A 126 14.63 13.07 5.84
C PRO A 126 15.52 13.46 4.64
N GLU A 127 14.99 13.30 3.43
CA GLU A 127 15.67 13.54 2.16
C GLU A 127 15.69 15.04 1.76
N HIS A 128 15.12 15.92 2.59
CA HIS A 128 15.07 17.35 2.30
C HIS A 128 16.46 17.92 1.99
N ARG A 129 16.62 18.49 0.80
CA ARG A 129 17.86 19.06 0.27
C ARG A 129 19.05 18.10 0.16
N SER A 130 18.84 16.80 0.31
CA SER A 130 19.90 15.80 0.23
C SER A 130 19.72 14.83 -0.94
N GLU A 131 18.48 14.43 -1.26
CA GLU A 131 18.23 13.44 -2.31
C GLU A 131 16.94 13.71 -3.10
N HIS A 132 16.98 13.49 -4.42
CA HIS A 132 15.80 13.56 -5.28
C HIS A 132 15.13 12.19 -5.40
N LEU A 133 14.11 11.94 -4.58
CA LEU A 133 13.25 10.75 -4.71
C LEU A 133 11.84 11.15 -5.15
N ASN A 134 11.26 10.38 -6.07
CA ASN A 134 9.86 10.52 -6.46
C ASN A 134 8.96 10.04 -5.32
N HIS A 135 7.97 10.84 -4.97
CA HIS A 135 7.03 10.56 -3.91
C HIS A 135 5.66 11.14 -4.23
N SER A 136 4.66 10.79 -3.45
CA SER A 136 3.31 11.32 -3.56
C SER A 136 2.91 12.01 -2.27
N ILE A 137 2.24 13.15 -2.38
CA ILE A 137 1.60 13.84 -1.26
C ILE A 137 0.12 14.05 -1.57
N VAL A 138 -0.69 14.25 -0.53
CA VAL A 138 -2.10 14.61 -0.71
C VAL A 138 -2.28 16.10 -0.44
N LEU A 139 -2.86 16.82 -1.40
CA LEU A 139 -3.37 18.19 -1.17
C LEU A 139 -4.85 18.11 -0.86
N VAL A 140 -5.28 18.72 0.24
CA VAL A 140 -6.67 18.62 0.74
C VAL A 140 -7.47 19.88 0.43
N ARG A 141 -7.06 21.02 0.99
CA ARG A 141 -7.71 22.32 0.76
C ARG A 141 -6.68 23.42 0.93
N PRO A 142 -6.78 24.53 0.18
CA PRO A 142 -6.07 25.74 0.55
C PRO A 142 -6.56 26.24 1.93
N THR A 143 -5.62 26.52 2.83
CA THR A 143 -5.89 27.09 4.17
C THR A 143 -5.73 28.60 4.23
N GLY A 144 -5.44 29.23 3.10
CA GLY A 144 -5.36 30.67 2.89
C GLY A 144 -5.21 30.96 1.39
N GLU A 145 -4.85 32.20 1.02
CA GLU A 145 -4.61 32.54 -0.39
C GLU A 145 -3.42 31.76 -0.98
N ASP A 146 -2.34 31.60 -0.21
CA ASP A 146 -1.08 30.99 -0.66
C ASP A 146 -0.59 29.82 0.22
N SER A 147 -1.50 29.12 0.89
CA SER A 147 -1.16 28.03 1.81
C SER A 147 -2.00 26.78 1.56
N TRP A 148 -1.37 25.63 1.67
CA TRP A 148 -1.94 24.31 1.40
C TRP A 148 -1.85 23.41 2.63
N ASP A 149 -2.96 22.73 2.93
CA ASP A 149 -2.93 21.55 3.79
C ASP A 149 -2.43 20.35 2.99
N VAL A 150 -1.32 19.81 3.46
CA VAL A 150 -0.65 18.65 2.89
C VAL A 150 -0.75 17.48 3.85
N VAL A 151 -1.10 16.31 3.35
CA VAL A 151 -1.03 15.07 4.13
C VAL A 151 0.01 14.16 3.50
N ASP A 152 0.98 13.77 4.32
CA ASP A 152 2.09 12.94 3.91
C ASP A 152 2.64 12.10 5.07
N ASP A 153 3.46 11.10 4.76
CA ASP A 153 4.17 10.25 5.71
C ASP A 153 5.28 11.02 6.43
N ASP A 154 5.39 10.82 7.74
CA ASP A 154 6.60 11.18 8.49
C ASP A 154 7.70 10.12 8.36
N GLU A 155 8.82 10.34 9.04
CA GLU A 155 9.96 9.41 9.05
C GLU A 155 9.59 8.01 9.56
N ALA A 156 8.58 7.92 10.43
CA ALA A 156 8.04 6.66 10.96
C ALA A 156 6.98 6.04 10.03
N SER A 157 6.75 6.61 8.84
CA SER A 157 5.71 6.21 7.87
C SER A 157 4.28 6.36 8.41
N ILE A 158 4.07 7.32 9.31
CA ILE A 158 2.77 7.69 9.85
C ILE A 158 2.26 8.90 9.06
N LEU A 159 1.03 8.82 8.54
CA LEU A 159 0.41 9.95 7.86
C LEU A 159 0.17 11.09 8.86
N LYS A 160 0.71 12.27 8.54
CA LYS A 160 0.55 13.51 9.29
C LYS A 160 0.04 14.60 8.40
N ARG A 161 -0.56 15.62 9.02
CA ARG A 161 -0.95 16.86 8.35
C ARG A 161 0.14 17.91 8.55
N TYR A 162 0.53 18.53 7.46
CA TYR A 162 1.46 19.64 7.38
C TYR A 162 0.78 20.83 6.71
N SER A 163 1.31 22.03 6.94
CA SER A 163 0.87 23.24 6.27
C SER A 163 2.05 23.85 5.51
N TYR A 164 1.88 24.05 4.21
CA TYR A 164 2.92 24.55 3.33
C TYR A 164 2.47 25.77 2.56
N GLN A 165 3.37 26.76 2.45
CA GLN A 165 3.20 27.82 1.45
C GLN A 165 3.24 27.21 0.04
N GLU A 166 2.45 27.77 -0.88
CA GLU A 166 2.31 27.28 -2.26
C GLU A 166 3.67 27.10 -2.97
N ARG A 167 4.65 27.97 -2.72
CA ARG A 167 6.00 27.86 -3.28
C ARG A 167 6.68 26.51 -3.00
N TYR A 168 6.43 25.88 -1.84
CA TYR A 168 7.00 24.56 -1.54
C TYR A 168 6.37 23.47 -2.39
N ILE A 169 5.07 23.61 -2.71
CA ILE A 169 4.35 22.69 -3.58
C ILE A 169 4.77 22.89 -5.04
N ASP A 170 4.97 24.14 -5.44
CA ASP A 170 5.51 24.50 -6.75
C ASP A 170 6.91 23.91 -6.96
N ASP A 171 7.84 24.12 -6.01
CA ASP A 171 9.19 23.54 -6.05
C ASP A 171 9.16 22.00 -6.06
N TYR A 172 8.34 21.40 -5.18
CA TYR A 172 8.13 19.95 -5.09
C TYR A 172 7.66 19.36 -6.43
N PHE A 173 6.72 20.01 -7.11
CA PHE A 173 6.14 19.54 -8.37
C PHE A 173 7.02 19.86 -9.58
N ASN A 174 7.62 21.05 -9.65
CA ASN A 174 8.46 21.53 -10.75
C ASN A 174 9.88 20.92 -10.73
N ASN A 175 9.98 19.62 -10.41
CA ASN A 175 11.23 18.87 -10.36
C ASN A 175 11.54 18.17 -11.71
N ASN A 176 12.71 17.56 -11.87
CA ASN A 176 13.10 16.87 -13.13
C ASN A 176 12.52 15.44 -13.28
N GLY A 177 11.75 14.98 -12.30
CA GLY A 177 11.09 13.68 -12.27
C GLY A 177 9.62 13.74 -12.69
N CYS A 178 8.77 13.00 -11.99
CA CYS A 178 7.37 12.83 -12.37
C CYS A 178 6.53 14.06 -11.97
N ARG A 179 5.89 14.71 -12.95
CA ARG A 179 5.00 15.88 -12.78
C ARG A 179 3.55 15.50 -13.06
N LEU A 180 2.96 14.76 -12.13
CA LEU A 180 1.71 14.04 -12.33
C LEU A 180 0.75 14.28 -11.17
N ILE A 181 -0.51 14.54 -11.49
CA ILE A 181 -1.58 14.67 -10.51
C ILE A 181 -2.64 13.60 -10.79
N ARG A 182 -3.07 12.92 -9.74
CA ARG A 182 -4.20 11.99 -9.76
C ARG A 182 -5.41 12.66 -9.12
N TYR A 183 -6.50 12.64 -9.86
CA TYR A 183 -7.81 13.13 -9.47
C TYR A 183 -8.76 11.94 -9.34
N PHE A 184 -9.64 11.97 -8.34
CA PHE A 184 -10.62 10.90 -8.08
C PHE A 184 -12.03 11.44 -8.20
N GLU A 185 -12.91 10.74 -8.91
CA GLU A 185 -14.27 11.21 -9.14
C GLU A 185 -15.26 10.08 -8.86
N PRO A 186 -16.39 10.36 -8.18
CA PRO A 186 -17.47 9.39 -8.10
C PRO A 186 -18.05 9.17 -9.50
N VAL A 187 -18.38 7.91 -9.82
CA VAL A 187 -19.07 7.57 -11.06
C VAL A 187 -20.54 7.98 -10.91
N VAL A 188 -21.04 8.81 -11.82
CA VAL A 188 -22.44 9.28 -11.78
C VAL A 188 -23.39 8.10 -11.90
N GLY A 189 -24.24 7.90 -10.88
CA GLY A 189 -25.13 6.74 -10.79
C GLY A 189 -24.43 5.42 -10.48
N GLY A 190 -23.11 5.44 -10.22
CA GLY A 190 -22.36 4.26 -9.81
C GLY A 190 -22.70 3.89 -8.37
N SER A 191 -23.15 2.66 -8.18
CA SER A 191 -23.18 2.02 -6.86
C SER A 191 -21.93 1.16 -6.68
N CYS A 192 -21.58 0.87 -5.42
CA CYS A 192 -20.60 -0.16 -5.16
C CYS A 192 -21.12 -1.52 -5.68
N ASP A 193 -20.26 -2.29 -6.35
CA ASP A 193 -20.60 -3.60 -6.89
C ASP A 193 -20.01 -4.71 -6.02
N HIS A 194 -20.67 -4.95 -4.89
CA HIS A 194 -20.29 -5.97 -3.94
C HIS A 194 -20.31 -7.37 -4.56
N ALA A 195 -21.33 -7.67 -5.37
CA ALA A 195 -21.48 -8.97 -6.01
C ALA A 195 -20.31 -9.26 -6.96
N LEU A 196 -19.95 -8.30 -7.81
CA LEU A 196 -18.81 -8.43 -8.71
C LEU A 196 -17.48 -8.55 -7.95
N ALA A 197 -17.30 -7.81 -6.84
CA ALA A 197 -16.09 -7.95 -6.02
C ALA A 197 -15.98 -9.36 -5.39
N VAL A 198 -17.09 -9.94 -4.94
CA VAL A 198 -17.15 -11.32 -4.43
C VAL A 198 -16.89 -12.35 -5.53
N GLU A 199 -17.47 -12.16 -6.72
CA GLU A 199 -17.22 -13.00 -7.90
C GLU A 199 -15.74 -12.99 -8.30
N LYS A 200 -15.16 -11.80 -8.47
CA LYS A 200 -13.73 -11.65 -8.77
C LYS A 200 -12.83 -12.26 -7.69
N CYS A 201 -13.22 -12.15 -6.41
CA CYS A 201 -12.51 -12.81 -5.31
C CYS A 201 -12.57 -14.34 -5.44
N ALA A 202 -13.74 -14.89 -5.74
CA ALA A 202 -13.91 -16.33 -5.92
C ALA A 202 -13.04 -16.83 -7.06
N ASP A 203 -13.07 -16.18 -8.22
CA ASP A 203 -12.21 -16.51 -9.36
C ASP A 203 -10.73 -16.48 -8.98
N HIS A 204 -10.29 -15.42 -8.30
CA HIS A 204 -8.91 -15.28 -7.83
C HIS A 204 -8.51 -16.40 -6.86
N VAL A 205 -9.37 -16.72 -5.89
CA VAL A 205 -9.11 -17.79 -4.90
C VAL A 205 -9.10 -19.17 -5.57
N PHE A 206 -10.00 -19.47 -6.50
CA PHE A 206 -10.01 -20.75 -7.22
C PHE A 206 -8.80 -20.91 -8.12
N ALA A 207 -8.38 -19.84 -8.80
CA ALA A 207 -7.17 -19.81 -9.62
C ALA A 207 -5.87 -19.81 -8.80
N TYR A 208 -5.93 -19.53 -7.49
CA TYR A 208 -4.76 -19.47 -6.63
C TYR A 208 -4.00 -20.80 -6.61
N THR A 209 -2.75 -20.72 -7.05
CA THR A 209 -1.75 -21.79 -7.04
C THR A 209 -0.44 -21.23 -6.48
N ASP A 210 0.25 -22.06 -5.70
CA ASP A 210 1.50 -21.65 -5.03
C ASP A 210 2.31 -22.91 -4.69
N THR A 211 3.57 -22.94 -5.12
CA THR A 211 4.51 -24.00 -4.75
C THR A 211 5.18 -23.74 -3.40
N TYR A 212 4.97 -22.55 -2.83
CA TYR A 212 5.57 -22.10 -1.58
C TYR A 212 7.10 -21.99 -1.64
N ARG A 213 7.66 -21.81 -2.83
CA ARG A 213 9.12 -21.88 -3.05
C ARG A 213 9.88 -20.83 -2.25
N MET A 214 9.30 -19.63 -2.10
CA MET A 214 9.87 -18.58 -1.25
C MET A 214 10.16 -19.08 0.18
N PHE A 215 9.31 -19.97 0.70
CA PHE A 215 9.37 -20.51 2.04
C PHE A 215 10.19 -21.79 2.12
N SER A 216 9.99 -22.73 1.19
CA SER A 216 10.74 -23.99 1.18
C SER A 216 12.23 -23.78 0.93
N ASP A 217 12.58 -22.80 0.08
CA ASP A 217 13.97 -22.56 -0.32
C ASP A 217 14.63 -21.48 0.55
N ILE A 218 14.04 -21.10 1.68
CA ILE A 218 14.51 -19.97 2.50
C ILE A 218 15.98 -20.12 2.94
N GLU A 219 16.40 -21.35 3.24
CA GLU A 219 17.79 -21.64 3.59
C GLU A 219 18.73 -21.38 2.39
N ALA A 220 18.36 -21.84 1.20
CA ALA A 220 19.13 -21.60 -0.01
C ALA A 220 19.22 -20.11 -0.36
N ILE A 221 18.12 -19.36 -0.18
CA ILE A 221 18.08 -17.91 -0.40
C ILE A 221 19.06 -17.20 0.56
N VAL A 222 19.02 -17.54 1.85
CA VAL A 222 19.91 -16.92 2.85
C VAL A 222 21.37 -17.36 2.68
N CYS A 223 21.62 -18.60 2.28
CA CYS A 223 22.96 -19.16 2.11
C CYS A 223 23.59 -18.86 0.73
N ALA A 224 22.89 -18.16 -0.17
CA ALA A 224 23.38 -17.86 -1.53
C ALA A 224 24.79 -17.21 -1.50
N PRO A 225 25.84 -17.84 -2.05
CA PRO A 225 27.22 -17.40 -1.81
C PRO A 225 27.59 -16.07 -2.50
N TYR A 226 26.80 -15.65 -3.49
CA TYR A 226 27.09 -14.49 -4.33
C TYR A 226 26.44 -13.17 -3.87
N GLU A 227 25.70 -13.19 -2.76
CA GLU A 227 25.05 -11.99 -2.21
C GLU A 227 25.55 -11.67 -0.79
N SER A 228 25.74 -10.38 -0.51
CA SER A 228 26.08 -9.93 0.83
C SER A 228 24.90 -10.13 1.79
N MET A 229 25.19 -10.26 3.09
CA MET A 229 24.15 -10.38 4.12
C MET A 229 23.18 -9.19 4.09
N ALA A 230 23.67 -7.98 3.82
CA ALA A 230 22.85 -6.77 3.72
C ALA A 230 21.84 -6.86 2.56
N VAL A 231 22.26 -7.36 1.39
CA VAL A 231 21.37 -7.51 0.23
C VAL A 231 20.30 -8.57 0.51
N LYS A 232 20.70 -9.74 1.04
CA LYS A 232 19.78 -10.84 1.36
C LYS A 232 18.73 -10.44 2.39
N THR A 233 19.17 -9.84 3.49
CA THR A 233 18.27 -9.42 4.57
C THR A 233 17.32 -8.33 4.11
N ARG A 234 17.76 -7.38 3.26
CA ARG A 234 16.89 -6.38 2.65
C ARG A 234 15.82 -7.02 1.76
N LYS A 235 16.20 -7.91 0.83
CA LYS A 235 15.26 -8.60 -0.06
C LYS A 235 14.22 -9.41 0.71
N LEU A 236 14.66 -10.19 1.70
CA LEU A 236 13.74 -10.97 2.52
C LEU A 236 12.85 -10.07 3.38
N HIS A 237 13.40 -9.00 3.96
CA HIS A 237 12.61 -8.01 4.70
C HIS A 237 11.49 -7.42 3.83
N GLU A 238 11.80 -7.02 2.61
CA GLU A 238 10.82 -6.48 1.65
C GLU A 238 9.82 -7.55 1.18
N ALA A 239 10.25 -8.77 0.85
CA ALA A 239 9.36 -9.86 0.45
C ALA A 239 8.35 -10.22 1.56
N PHE A 240 8.81 -10.39 2.81
CA PHE A 240 7.92 -10.65 3.94
C PHE A 240 7.07 -9.44 4.30
N SER A 241 7.52 -8.22 3.99
CA SER A 241 6.67 -7.02 4.04
C SER A 241 5.50 -7.15 3.05
N ILE A 242 5.76 -7.43 1.77
CA ILE A 242 4.71 -7.60 0.74
C ILE A 242 3.72 -8.67 1.18
N PHE A 243 4.22 -9.86 1.53
CA PHE A 243 3.40 -10.99 1.94
C PHE A 243 2.53 -10.66 3.17
N SER A 244 3.13 -10.03 4.19
CA SER A 244 2.41 -9.65 5.39
C SER A 244 1.31 -8.62 5.13
N GLY A 245 1.62 -7.58 4.35
CA GLY A 245 0.67 -6.52 4.04
C GLY A 245 -0.47 -7.00 3.14
N SER A 246 -0.19 -7.88 2.18
CA SER A 246 -1.21 -8.43 1.30
C SER A 246 -2.23 -9.26 2.10
N ARG A 247 -1.77 -10.15 3.00
CA ARG A 247 -2.67 -10.94 3.85
C ARG A 247 -3.48 -10.07 4.82
N SER A 248 -2.88 -9.00 5.31
CA SER A 248 -3.58 -8.03 6.18
C SER A 248 -4.68 -7.27 5.45
N LEU A 249 -4.50 -6.93 4.18
CA LEU A 249 -5.54 -6.26 3.38
C LEU A 249 -6.60 -7.25 2.92
N PHE A 250 -6.19 -8.45 2.51
CA PHE A 250 -7.12 -9.50 2.14
C PHE A 250 -7.97 -9.97 3.33
N SER A 251 -7.42 -10.02 4.55
CA SER A 251 -8.21 -10.34 5.75
C SER A 251 -9.31 -9.31 6.01
N ARG A 252 -9.09 -8.02 5.69
CA ARG A 252 -10.14 -6.99 5.75
C ARG A 252 -11.26 -7.27 4.77
N PHE A 253 -10.95 -7.61 3.51
CA PHE A 253 -11.98 -8.03 2.55
C PHE A 253 -12.76 -9.24 3.05
N VAL A 254 -12.07 -10.30 3.49
CA VAL A 254 -12.70 -11.53 3.99
C VAL A 254 -13.58 -11.25 5.22
N LYS A 255 -13.18 -10.33 6.09
CA LYS A 255 -13.95 -9.94 7.28
C LYS A 255 -15.16 -9.07 6.92
N SER A 256 -14.94 -7.96 6.22
CA SER A 256 -15.95 -6.92 6.01
C SER A 256 -16.91 -7.23 4.86
N VAL A 257 -16.43 -7.90 3.81
CA VAL A 257 -17.18 -8.16 2.57
C VAL A 257 -17.74 -9.58 2.57
N LEU A 258 -16.92 -10.58 2.93
CA LEU A 258 -17.37 -11.97 2.97
C LEU A 258 -18.03 -12.36 4.31
N GLY A 259 -17.88 -11.57 5.36
CA GLY A 259 -18.38 -11.91 6.71
C GLY A 259 -17.70 -13.14 7.34
N ASP A 260 -16.59 -13.62 6.78
CA ASP A 260 -15.91 -14.83 7.24
C ASP A 260 -14.83 -14.52 8.29
N LEU A 261 -15.28 -14.34 9.53
CA LEU A 261 -14.41 -14.03 10.67
C LEU A 261 -13.32 -15.11 10.90
N SER A 262 -13.63 -16.37 10.61
CA SER A 262 -12.69 -17.48 10.85
C SER A 262 -11.51 -17.45 9.89
N SER A 263 -11.76 -17.30 8.58
CA SER A 263 -10.68 -17.23 7.59
C SER A 263 -9.91 -15.92 7.70
N ALA A 264 -10.60 -14.80 8.00
CA ALA A 264 -9.96 -13.53 8.29
C ALA A 264 -8.97 -13.63 9.47
N ALA A 265 -9.37 -14.29 10.57
CA ALA A 265 -8.49 -14.47 11.72
C ALA A 265 -7.22 -15.29 11.39
N VAL A 266 -7.33 -16.32 10.55
CA VAL A 266 -6.17 -17.09 10.07
C VAL A 266 -5.24 -16.21 9.24
N LEU A 267 -5.78 -15.42 8.30
CA LEU A 267 -5.01 -14.47 7.48
C LEU A 267 -4.30 -13.41 8.34
N GLU A 268 -4.94 -12.92 9.40
CA GLU A 268 -4.30 -12.01 10.35
C GLU A 268 -3.15 -12.67 11.12
N VAL A 269 -3.28 -13.97 11.49
CA VAL A 269 -2.17 -14.73 12.09
C VAL A 269 -1.01 -14.85 11.10
N ILE A 270 -1.29 -15.17 9.83
CA ILE A 270 -0.27 -15.25 8.78
C ILE A 270 0.45 -13.90 8.64
N ALA A 271 -0.30 -12.79 8.58
CA ALA A 271 0.26 -11.46 8.50
C ALA A 271 1.19 -11.15 9.69
N ARG A 272 0.78 -11.48 10.93
CA ARG A 272 1.60 -11.29 12.14
C ARG A 272 2.83 -12.17 12.16
N GLU A 273 2.73 -13.45 11.81
CA GLU A 273 3.87 -14.37 11.77
C GLU A 273 4.91 -13.95 10.72
N SER A 274 4.44 -13.50 9.55
CA SER A 274 5.30 -12.92 8.52
C SER A 274 6.05 -11.67 9.01
N MET A 275 5.39 -10.80 9.81
CA MET A 275 6.06 -9.64 10.43
C MET A 275 7.21 -10.04 11.34
N VAL A 276 7.11 -11.16 12.06
CA VAL A 276 8.20 -11.64 12.90
C VAL A 276 9.42 -12.01 12.05
N ILE A 277 9.22 -12.62 10.89
CA ILE A 277 10.32 -12.91 9.96
C ILE A 277 10.90 -11.61 9.40
N LYS A 278 10.07 -10.66 8.96
CA LYS A 278 10.51 -9.32 8.53
C LYS A 278 11.42 -8.66 9.58
N TYR A 279 10.99 -8.60 10.85
CA TYR A 279 11.80 -8.01 11.92
C TYR A 279 13.07 -8.83 12.23
N THR A 280 13.02 -10.15 12.06
CA THR A 280 14.23 -10.98 12.15
C THR A 280 15.24 -10.59 11.09
N MET A 281 14.82 -10.28 9.86
CA MET A 281 15.71 -9.80 8.80
C MET A 281 16.27 -8.40 9.09
N ALA A 282 15.46 -7.48 9.64
CA ALA A 282 15.94 -6.18 10.09
C ALA A 282 16.98 -6.29 11.22
N LYS A 283 16.80 -7.23 12.15
CA LYS A 283 17.81 -7.52 13.18
C LYS A 283 19.06 -8.17 12.59
N ALA A 284 18.90 -9.06 11.61
CA ALA A 284 20.00 -9.74 10.95
C ALA A 284 20.87 -8.77 10.12
N SER A 285 20.30 -7.73 9.53
CA SER A 285 21.08 -6.72 8.79
C SER A 285 22.04 -5.95 9.69
N VAL A 286 21.68 -5.75 10.97
CA VAL A 286 22.53 -5.10 11.97
C VAL A 286 23.51 -6.09 12.62
N THR A 287 23.04 -7.28 12.96
CA THR A 287 23.83 -8.25 13.75
C THR A 287 24.68 -9.21 12.92
N GLY A 288 24.40 -9.32 11.61
CA GLY A 288 25.04 -10.27 10.71
C GLY A 288 24.66 -11.74 10.97
N ARG A 289 23.65 -12.02 11.81
CA ARG A 289 23.29 -13.38 12.25
C ARG A 289 21.83 -13.69 11.98
N ILE A 290 21.58 -14.88 11.45
CA ILE A 290 20.23 -15.44 11.23
C ILE A 290 20.16 -16.79 11.93
N ASN A 291 19.14 -16.98 12.77
CA ASN A 291 18.84 -18.31 13.32
C ASN A 291 18.05 -19.11 12.27
N MET A 292 18.78 -19.89 11.47
CA MET A 292 18.21 -20.63 10.35
C MET A 292 17.11 -21.59 10.80
N LYS A 293 17.34 -22.33 11.90
CA LYS A 293 16.36 -23.29 12.42
C LYS A 293 15.03 -22.61 12.78
N THR A 294 15.07 -21.45 13.44
CA THR A 294 13.85 -20.69 13.76
C THR A 294 13.17 -20.14 12.51
N LEU A 295 13.95 -19.71 11.51
CA LEU A 295 13.41 -19.18 10.26
C LEU A 295 12.66 -20.25 9.46
N VAL A 296 13.26 -21.44 9.31
CA VAL A 296 12.65 -22.60 8.62
C VAL A 296 11.34 -23.00 9.29
N VAL A 297 11.33 -23.17 10.62
CA VAL A 297 10.12 -23.53 11.38
C VAL A 297 8.99 -22.51 11.18
N ARG A 298 9.31 -21.22 11.10
CA ARG A 298 8.31 -20.18 10.83
C ARG A 298 7.80 -20.24 9.39
N CYS A 299 8.66 -20.52 8.41
CA CYS A 299 8.26 -20.70 7.03
C CYS A 299 7.33 -21.91 6.87
N GLU A 300 7.65 -23.05 7.49
CA GLU A 300 6.77 -24.23 7.52
C GLU A 300 5.39 -23.92 8.15
N LYS A 301 5.38 -23.17 9.26
CA LYS A 301 4.13 -22.70 9.88
C LYS A 301 3.32 -21.83 8.93
N LEU A 302 3.95 -20.91 8.20
CA LEU A 302 3.26 -20.05 7.22
C LEU A 302 2.66 -20.86 6.07
N ILE A 303 3.37 -21.87 5.57
CA ILE A 303 2.85 -22.79 4.53
C ILE A 303 1.56 -23.46 5.03
N ALA A 304 1.60 -24.07 6.22
CA ALA A 304 0.45 -24.77 6.76
C ALA A 304 -0.77 -23.85 6.97
N LEU A 305 -0.54 -22.63 7.46
CA LEU A 305 -1.60 -21.64 7.66
C LEU A 305 -2.19 -21.12 6.33
N GLU A 306 -1.35 -20.84 5.33
CA GLU A 306 -1.82 -20.43 3.99
C GLU A 306 -2.68 -21.54 3.37
N GLN A 307 -2.20 -22.78 3.37
CA GLN A 307 -2.97 -23.91 2.85
C GLN A 307 -4.31 -24.06 3.56
N GLN A 308 -4.34 -23.92 4.89
CA GLN A 308 -5.58 -23.92 5.66
C GLN A 308 -6.53 -22.79 5.23
N ALA A 309 -6.04 -21.55 5.12
CA ALA A 309 -6.84 -20.39 4.76
C ALA A 309 -7.43 -20.53 3.35
N ILE A 310 -6.61 -20.88 2.36
CA ILE A 310 -7.02 -21.04 0.96
C ILE A 310 -8.03 -22.18 0.81
N ASN A 311 -7.79 -23.34 1.44
CA ASN A 311 -8.72 -24.47 1.36
C ASN A 311 -10.07 -24.14 2.03
N SER A 312 -10.04 -23.45 3.18
CA SER A 312 -11.26 -22.96 3.84
C SER A 312 -12.06 -22.03 2.94
N LEU A 313 -11.41 -21.04 2.32
CA LEU A 313 -12.06 -20.10 1.40
C LEU A 313 -12.62 -20.80 0.16
N LYS A 314 -11.86 -21.71 -0.47
CA LYS A 314 -12.33 -22.49 -1.63
C LYS A 314 -13.60 -23.28 -1.29
N LEU A 315 -13.61 -24.02 -0.18
CA LEU A 315 -14.79 -24.80 0.24
C LEU A 315 -16.02 -23.91 0.47
N LYS A 316 -15.80 -22.76 1.11
CA LYS A 316 -16.85 -21.80 1.43
C LYS A 316 -17.42 -21.14 0.17
N MET A 317 -16.58 -20.75 -0.78
CA MET A 317 -16.98 -20.10 -2.03
C MET A 317 -17.71 -21.02 -3.02
N VAL A 318 -17.57 -22.35 -2.91
CA VAL A 318 -18.42 -23.32 -3.64
C VAL A 318 -19.85 -23.35 -3.08
N THR A 319 -20.04 -22.96 -1.82
CA THR A 319 -21.34 -23.04 -1.15
C THR A 319 -22.19 -21.81 -1.51
N PRO A 320 -23.50 -21.95 -1.83
CA PRO A 320 -24.37 -20.83 -2.23
C PRO A 320 -24.51 -19.68 -1.20
N SER A 321 -23.92 -19.80 0.00
CA SER A 321 -23.98 -18.78 1.05
C SER A 321 -23.38 -17.43 0.64
N TYR A 322 -22.47 -17.40 -0.34
CA TYR A 322 -21.88 -16.14 -0.85
C TYR A 322 -22.68 -15.50 -1.99
N ALA A 323 -23.68 -16.20 -2.55
CA ALA A 323 -24.51 -15.68 -3.63
C ALA A 323 -25.65 -14.76 -3.14
N CYS A 324 -25.81 -14.60 -1.81
CA CYS A 324 -26.98 -13.95 -1.20
C CYS A 324 -26.68 -12.86 -0.18
N ALA A 325 -25.43 -12.40 -0.05
CA ALA A 325 -25.13 -11.19 0.73
C ALA A 325 -25.64 -9.96 -0.05
N LYS A 326 -26.94 -9.67 0.14
CA LYS A 326 -27.64 -8.45 -0.28
C LYS A 326 -27.45 -7.36 0.76
#